data_AF-A0A534NHR4-F1
#
_entry.id   AF-A0A534NHR4-F1
#
_cell.length_a   1.000
_cell.length_b   1.000
_cell.length_c   1.000
_cell.angle_alpha   90.00
_cell.angle_beta   90.00
_cell.angle_gamma   90.00
#
_symmetry.space_group_name_H-M   'P 1'
#
loop_
_entity.id
_entity.type
_entity.pdbx_description
1 polymer ?
#
loop_
_entity_poly.entity_id
_entity_poly.type
_entity_poly.pdbx_seq_one_letter_code
_entity_poly.pdbx_strand_id
1 'polypeptide(L)'
;MSVVFWKEIADHFSSRRFMILLVIIVLTGVWAIYASGQSIRQDAESAPTEFVFLLLLTSQSGGLLSLATFLGLLGPLVGIMLGFDAISGEYARGT
;
A
#
# COMPACT_ATOMS: atom_id res chain seq x y z
N MET A 1 16.06 25.13 8.71
CA MET A 1 14.90 24.67 7.92
C MET A 1 14.91 23.16 7.70
N SER A 2 15.90 22.57 7.01
CA SER A 2 15.90 21.12 6.72
C SER A 2 15.91 20.20 7.96
N VAL A 3 16.62 20.56 9.03
CA VAL A 3 16.74 19.72 10.25
C VAL A 3 15.40 19.58 10.99
N VAL A 4 14.59 20.66 11.02
CA VAL A 4 13.26 20.66 11.66
C VAL A 4 12.28 19.83 10.83
N PHE A 5 12.29 20.02 9.50
CA PHE A 5 11.50 19.22 8.55
C PHE A 5 11.75 17.72 8.68
N TRP A 6 13.01 17.28 8.70
CA TRP A 6 13.35 15.86 8.87
C TRP A 6 12.95 15.32 10.24
N LYS A 7 13.00 16.15 11.28
CA LYS A 7 12.56 15.77 12.63
C LYS A 7 11.04 15.62 12.71
N GLU A 8 10.28 16.53 12.12
CA GLU A 8 8.81 16.44 12.05
C GLU A 8 8.35 15.22 11.24
N ILE A 9 9.02 14.91 10.12
CA ILE A 9 8.75 13.68 9.38
C ILE A 9 9.04 12.44 10.25
N ALA A 10 10.18 12.41 10.93
CA ALA A 10 10.53 11.27 11.79
C ALA A 10 9.53 11.06 12.94
N ASP A 11 9.09 12.14 13.59
CA ASP A 11 8.11 12.07 14.68
C ASP A 11 6.74 11.61 14.18
N HIS A 12 6.34 12.01 12.98
CA HIS A 12 5.05 11.62 12.40
C HIS A 12 5.04 10.15 11.95
N PHE A 13 6.10 9.71 11.27
CA PHE A 13 6.27 8.30 10.88
C PHE A 13 6.51 7.37 12.09
N SER A 14 6.92 7.90 13.25
CA SER A 14 7.05 7.13 14.49
C SER A 14 5.75 7.02 15.30
N SER A 15 4.67 7.68 14.88
CA SER A 15 3.37 7.57 15.54
C SER A 15 2.88 6.12 15.56
N ARG A 16 2.42 5.65 16.71
CA ARG A 16 1.85 4.28 16.84
C ARG A 16 0.67 4.07 15.89
N ARG A 17 -0.13 5.11 15.63
CA ARG A 17 -1.28 5.05 14.71
C ARG A 17 -0.82 4.86 13.26
N PHE A 18 0.19 5.61 12.86
CA PHE A 18 0.83 5.48 11.56
C PHE A 18 1.40 4.08 11.36
N MET A 19 2.16 3.55 12.33
CA MET A 19 2.73 2.20 12.24
C MET A 19 1.67 1.12 12.08
N ILE A 20 0.54 1.18 12.81
CA ILE A 20 -0.54 0.20 12.67
C ILE A 20 -1.14 0.23 11.27
N LEU A 21 -1.45 1.42 10.75
CA LEU A 21 -1.98 1.58 9.40
C LEU A 21 -0.98 1.09 8.35
N LEU A 22 0.28 1.47 8.48
CA LEU A 22 1.36 1.04 7.59
C LEU A 22 1.47 -0.49 7.56
N VAL A 23 1.45 -1.15 8.72
CA VAL A 23 1.51 -2.61 8.81
C VAL A 23 0.32 -3.26 8.11
N ILE A 24 -0.90 -2.75 8.30
CA ILE A 24 -2.11 -3.28 7.63
C ILE A 24 -1.97 -3.15 6.11
N ILE A 25 -1.52 -1.99 5.61
CA ILE A 25 -1.35 -1.74 4.17
C ILE A 25 -0.30 -2.68 3.59
N VAL A 26 0.85 -2.81 4.26
CA VAL A 26 1.94 -3.69 3.82
C VAL A 26 1.49 -5.15 3.81
N LEU A 27 0.82 -5.63 4.87
CA LEU A 27 0.30 -7.00 4.93
C LEU A 27 -0.69 -7.29 3.82
N THR A 28 -1.60 -6.35 3.54
CA THR A 28 -2.59 -6.50 2.47
C THR A 28 -1.93 -6.46 1.09
N GLY A 29 -0.90 -5.63 0.89
CA GLY A 29 -0.10 -5.61 -0.33
C GLY A 29 0.67 -6.92 -0.56
N VAL A 30 1.30 -7.46 0.49
CA VAL A 30 1.99 -8.77 0.44
C VAL A 30 1.00 -9.89 0.11
N TRP A 31 -0.19 -9.87 0.70
CA TRP A 31 -1.25 -10.81 0.37
C TRP A 31 -1.67 -10.73 -1.11
N ALA A 32 -1.86 -9.52 -1.63
CA ALA A 32 -2.23 -9.32 -3.03
C ALA A 32 -1.14 -9.85 -3.99
N ILE A 33 0.14 -9.59 -3.70
CA ILE A 33 1.26 -10.13 -4.49
C ILE A 33 1.29 -11.66 -4.44
N TYR A 34 1.10 -12.25 -3.25
CA TYR A 34 1.07 -13.70 -3.09
C TYR A 34 -0.08 -14.34 -3.88
N ALA A 35 -1.28 -13.77 -3.80
CA ALA A 35 -2.45 -14.25 -4.54
C ALA A 35 -2.26 -14.13 -6.06
N SER A 36 -1.77 -13.00 -6.57
CA SER A 36 -1.45 -12.84 -8.00
C SER A 36 -0.38 -13.85 -8.44
N GLY A 37 0.65 -14.09 -7.62
CA GLY A 37 1.67 -15.11 -7.92
C GLY A 37 1.11 -16.53 -8.00
N GLN A 38 0.17 -16.91 -7.12
CA GLN A 38 -0.52 -18.20 -7.22
C GLN A 38 -1.39 -18.29 -8.48
N SER A 39 -2.06 -17.20 -8.85
CA SER A 39 -2.85 -17.08 -10.09
C SER A 39 -2.00 -17.41 -11.32
N ILE A 40 -0.84 -16.76 -11.41
CA ILE A 40 0.09 -16.94 -12.53
C ILE A 40 0.58 -18.39 -12.61
N ARG A 41 0.85 -19.02 -11.46
CA ARG A 41 1.31 -20.41 -11.43
C ARG A 41 0.23 -21.41 -11.84
N GLN A 42 -1.03 -21.12 -11.56
CA GLN A 42 -2.16 -21.94 -12.00
C GLN A 42 -2.43 -21.78 -13.51
N ASP A 43 -2.27 -20.56 -14.02
CA ASP A 43 -2.50 -20.22 -15.43
C ASP A 43 -1.25 -20.38 -16.32
N ALA A 44 -0.10 -20.76 -15.74
CA ALA A 44 1.19 -20.87 -16.44
C ALA A 44 1.22 -21.94 -17.54
N GLU A 45 0.28 -22.89 -17.55
CA GLU A 45 0.14 -23.87 -18.63
C GLU A 45 -0.51 -23.28 -19.90
N SER A 46 -1.17 -22.13 -19.79
CA SER A 46 -1.97 -21.52 -20.86
C SER A 46 -1.61 -20.06 -21.18
N ALA A 47 -0.85 -19.37 -20.31
CA ALA A 47 -0.43 -17.99 -20.50
C ALA A 47 1.06 -17.83 -20.90
N PRO A 48 1.40 -16.93 -21.85
CA PRO A 48 2.79 -16.67 -22.22
C PRO A 48 3.56 -16.06 -21.04
N THR A 49 4.60 -16.76 -20.58
CA THR A 49 5.52 -16.32 -19.51
C THR A 49 6.33 -15.07 -19.85
N GLU A 50 6.22 -14.55 -21.07
CA GLU A 50 6.90 -13.32 -21.50
C GLU A 50 6.37 -12.07 -20.77
N PHE A 51 5.14 -12.11 -20.25
CA PHE A 51 4.47 -10.96 -19.60
C PHE A 51 4.19 -11.17 -18.11
N VAL A 52 5.06 -11.89 -17.38
CA VAL A 52 4.86 -12.20 -15.96
C VAL A 52 4.64 -10.95 -15.08
N PHE A 53 5.32 -9.84 -15.35
CA PHE A 53 5.09 -8.60 -14.61
C PHE A 53 3.70 -8.01 -14.85
N LEU A 54 3.23 -8.04 -16.10
CA LEU A 54 1.88 -7.56 -16.44
C LEU A 54 0.84 -8.45 -15.77
N LEU A 55 0.98 -9.77 -15.84
CA LEU A 55 0.11 -10.72 -15.16
C LEU A 55 0.13 -10.52 -13.63
N LEU A 56 1.28 -10.24 -13.02
CA LEU A 56 1.34 -9.96 -11.58
C LEU A 56 0.46 -8.74 -11.22
N LEU A 57 0.39 -7.75 -12.10
CA LEU A 57 -0.40 -6.55 -11.89
C LEU A 57 -1.89 -6.75 -12.22
N THR A 58 -2.23 -7.56 -13.22
CA THR A 58 -3.59 -7.66 -13.78
C THR A 58 -4.32 -8.97 -13.45
N SER A 59 -3.61 -10.05 -13.15
CA SER A 59 -4.21 -11.35 -12.83
C SER A 59 -5.00 -11.29 -11.53
N GLN A 60 -6.15 -11.95 -11.56
CA GLN A 60 -7.11 -12.00 -10.47
C GLN A 60 -7.60 -13.44 -10.31
N SER A 61 -6.87 -14.28 -9.56
CA SER A 61 -7.41 -15.57 -9.09
C SER A 61 -7.67 -15.51 -7.59
N GLY A 62 -8.88 -15.89 -7.18
CA GLY A 62 -9.30 -15.96 -5.77
C GLY A 62 -9.50 -14.61 -5.03
N GLY A 63 -9.21 -13.47 -5.66
CA GLY A 63 -9.37 -12.12 -5.08
C GLY A 63 -10.42 -11.24 -5.80
N LEU A 64 -10.98 -10.26 -5.09
CA LEU A 64 -11.97 -9.31 -5.64
C LEU A 64 -11.37 -8.20 -6.52
N LEU A 65 -10.06 -7.93 -6.39
CA LEU A 65 -9.34 -6.86 -7.10
C LEU A 65 -7.98 -7.38 -7.55
N SER A 66 -7.52 -6.98 -8.74
CA SER A 66 -6.13 -7.17 -9.17
C SER A 66 -5.18 -6.26 -8.38
N LEU A 67 -3.88 -6.56 -8.39
CA LEU A 67 -2.88 -5.75 -7.68
C LEU A 67 -2.88 -4.30 -8.18
N ALA A 68 -3.05 -4.06 -9.49
CA ALA A 68 -3.14 -2.71 -10.06
C ALA A 68 -4.32 -1.93 -9.47
N THR A 69 -5.50 -2.55 -9.45
CA THR A 69 -6.72 -1.92 -8.96
C THR A 69 -6.68 -1.71 -7.45
N PHE A 70 -6.10 -2.66 -6.72
CA PHE A 70 -5.86 -2.53 -5.29
C PHE A 70 -4.95 -1.34 -4.95
N LEU A 71 -3.82 -1.20 -5.65
CA LEU A 71 -2.92 -0.06 -5.47
C LEU A 71 -3.57 1.26 -5.92
N GLY A 72 -4.34 1.24 -7.02
CA GLY A 72 -5.08 2.41 -7.50
C GLY A 72 -6.15 2.91 -6.52
N LEU A 73 -6.74 2.01 -5.73
CA LEU A 73 -7.68 2.36 -4.67
C LEU A 73 -6.97 2.77 -3.37
N LEU A 74 -5.99 1.97 -2.93
CA LEU A 74 -5.31 2.20 -1.65
C LEU A 74 -4.39 3.40 -1.68
N GLY A 75 -3.66 3.66 -2.76
CA GLY A 75 -2.72 4.77 -2.84
C GLY A 75 -3.37 6.12 -2.45
N PRO A 76 -4.47 6.53 -3.11
CA PRO A 76 -5.19 7.75 -2.76
C PRO A 76 -5.79 7.70 -1.35
N LEU A 77 -6.40 6.58 -0.95
CA LEU A 77 -7.05 6.44 0.36
C LEU A 77 -6.06 6.56 1.51
N VAL A 78 -4.89 5.93 1.37
CA VAL A 78 -3.78 6.04 2.33
C VAL A 78 -3.23 7.45 2.35
N GLY A 79 -2.99 8.06 1.18
CA GLY A 79 -2.53 9.46 1.10
C GLY A 79 -3.46 10.43 1.84
N ILE A 80 -4.77 10.27 1.67
CA ILE A 80 -5.78 11.07 2.36
C ILE A 80 -5.77 10.81 3.88
N MET A 81 -5.73 9.54 4.31
CA MET A 81 -5.66 9.20 5.73
C MET A 81 -4.43 9.80 6.42
N LEU A 82 -3.27 9.72 5.77
CA LEU A 82 -2.03 10.30 6.28
C LEU A 82 -2.08 11.83 6.33
N GLY A 83 -2.67 12.47 5.31
CA GLY A 83 -2.90 13.91 5.30
C GLY A 83 -3.79 14.38 6.44
N PHE A 84 -4.91 13.68 6.68
CA PHE A 84 -5.79 13.98 7.81
C PHE A 84 -5.14 13.69 9.17
N ASP A 85 -4.32 12.64 9.29
CA ASP A 85 -3.60 12.34 10.54
C ASP A 85 -2.53 13.41 10.83
N ALA A 86 -1.88 13.97 9.80
CA ALA A 86 -0.97 15.11 9.94
C ALA A 86 -1.69 16.35 10.47
N ILE A 87 -2.77 16.75 9.80
CA ILE A 87 -3.56 17.93 10.18
C ILE A 87 -4.12 17.74 11.59
N SER A 88 -4.74 16.59 11.86
CA SER A 88 -5.33 16.29 13.17
C SER A 88 -4.26 16.22 14.27
N GLY A 89 -3.04 15.80 13.92
CA GLY A 89 -1.89 15.78 14.80
C GLY A 89 -1.41 17.17 15.21
N GLU A 90 -1.46 18.16 14.31
CA GLU A 90 -1.16 19.56 14.60
C GLU A 90 -2.27 20.18 15.46
N TYR A 91 -3.54 20.02 15.06
CA TYR A 91 -4.69 20.51 15.82
C TYR A 91 -4.71 19.99 17.27
N ALA A 92 -4.38 18.72 17.51
CA ALA A 92 -4.33 18.15 18.86
C ALA A 92 -3.18 18.71 19.72
N ARG A 93 -2.11 19.22 19.09
CA ARG A 93 -0.96 19.85 19.75
C ARG A 93 -1.15 21.35 19.96
N GLY A 94 -2.14 21.97 19.33
CA GLY A 94 -2.45 23.40 19.48
C GLY A 94 -1.44 24.32 18.80
N THR A 95 -0.71 23.80 17.81
CA THR A 95 0.23 24.52 16.93
C THR A 95 -0.31 24.45 15.51
#